data_AF-G9L1L5-F1
#
_entry.id   AF-G9L1L5-F1
#
_cell.length_a   1.000
_cell.length_b   1.000
_cell.length_c   1.000
_cell.angle_alpha   90.00
_cell.angle_beta   90.00
_cell.angle_gamma   90.00
#
_symmetry.space_group_name_H-M   'P 1'
#
loop_
_entity.id
_entity.type
_entity.pdbx_description
1 polymer ?
#
loop_
_entity_poly.entity_id
_entity_poly.type
_entity_poly.pdbx_seq_one_letter_code
_entity_poly.pdbx_strand_id
1 'polypeptide(L)'
;AAAMAQCVQSVQELIPDSFVPCVAALCSDEAERLTRLNHLSFAELLKPFSRLTSEVHMRDPNNQLHVIKNLKIAVSNIITQPPQPGAIRKLLNDVV
;
A
#
# COMPACT_ATOMS: atom_id res chain seq x y z
N ALA A 1 -4.21 25.66 20.89
CA ALA A 1 -5.40 24.80 20.82
C ALA A 1 -5.04 23.57 20.00
N ALA A 2 -4.96 22.39 20.62
CA ALA A 2 -4.75 21.15 19.89
C ALA A 2 -6.09 20.75 19.25
N ALA A 3 -6.20 20.82 17.93
CA ALA A 3 -7.37 20.31 17.23
C ALA A 3 -7.31 18.78 17.30
N MET A 4 -8.13 18.17 18.17
CA MET A 4 -8.42 16.75 18.06
C MET A 4 -9.22 16.55 16.78
N ALA A 5 -8.63 15.90 15.78
CA ALA A 5 -9.38 15.41 14.63
C ALA A 5 -10.33 14.32 15.13
N GLN A 6 -11.62 14.63 15.24
CA GLN A 6 -12.64 13.61 15.47
C GLN A 6 -12.73 12.74 14.22
N CYS A 7 -12.52 11.43 14.37
CA CYS A 7 -12.71 10.48 13.29
C CYS A 7 -14.21 10.43 12.97
N VAL A 8 -14.58 10.89 11.78
CA VAL A 8 -15.98 10.88 11.27
C VAL A 8 -16.40 9.52 10.72
N GLN A 9 -15.48 8.55 10.66
CA GLN A 9 -15.73 7.22 10.10
C GLN A 9 -16.19 6.25 11.19
N SER A 10 -17.14 5.38 10.84
CA SER A 10 -17.52 4.27 11.72
C SER A 10 -16.35 3.30 11.90
N VAL A 11 -16.35 2.53 12.99
CA VAL A 11 -15.32 1.49 13.21
C VAL A 11 -15.31 0.47 12.06
N GLN A 12 -16.49 0.15 11.51
CA GLN A 12 -16.63 -0.70 10.34
C GLN A 12 -15.95 -0.16 9.08
N GLU A 13 -15.82 1.17 8.94
CA GLU A 13 -15.12 1.80 7.82
C GLU A 13 -13.64 2.00 8.12
N LEU A 14 -13.30 2.36 9.37
CA LEU A 14 -11.95 2.70 9.79
C LEU A 14 -11.01 1.50 9.72
N ILE A 15 -11.44 0.33 10.23
CA ILE A 15 -10.57 -0.85 10.32
C ILE A 15 -10.14 -1.32 8.93
N PRO A 16 -11.06 -1.58 7.97
CA PRO A 16 -10.67 -2.02 6.63
C PRO A 16 -9.81 -0.99 5.88
N ASP A 17 -10.03 0.30 6.14
CA ASP A 17 -9.25 1.36 5.51
C ASP A 17 -7.85 1.53 6.09
N SER A 18 -7.66 1.20 7.37
CA SER A 18 -6.39 1.35 8.09
C SER A 18 -5.49 0.12 7.92
N PHE A 19 -6.08 -1.07 7.85
CA PHE A 19 -5.37 -2.35 7.81
C PHE A 19 -5.54 -3.04 6.46
N VAL A 20 -4.97 -2.41 5.43
CA VAL A 20 -5.05 -2.92 4.06
C VAL A 20 -3.93 -3.92 3.77
N PRO A 21 -4.16 -4.94 2.91
CA PRO A 21 -3.10 -5.80 2.45
C PRO A 21 -1.97 -4.98 1.81
N CYS A 22 -0.73 -5.24 2.25
CA CYS A 22 0.45 -4.64 1.66
C CYS A 22 1.00 -5.58 0.59
N VAL A 23 1.21 -5.05 -0.62
CA VAL A 23 1.85 -5.74 -1.72
C VAL A 23 3.13 -5.00 -2.09
N ALA A 24 4.12 -5.76 -2.55
CA ALA A 24 5.37 -5.20 -3.00
C ALA A 24 5.43 -5.20 -4.53
N ALA A 25 5.84 -4.08 -5.11
CA ALA A 25 5.93 -3.89 -6.55
C ALA A 25 7.36 -4.13 -7.04
N LEU A 26 7.47 -4.95 -8.10
CA LEU A 26 8.65 -5.04 -8.94
C LEU A 26 8.36 -4.35 -10.25
N CYS A 27 9.34 -3.60 -10.73
CA CYS A 27 9.31 -2.98 -12.05
C CYS A 27 10.69 -3.07 -12.70
N SER A 28 10.75 -2.84 -14.01
CA SER A 28 12.03 -2.73 -14.70
C SER A 28 12.72 -1.41 -14.36
N ASP A 29 14.04 -1.35 -14.56
CA ASP A 29 14.82 -0.13 -14.37
C ASP A 29 14.28 1.04 -15.22
N GLU A 30 13.80 0.74 -16.43
CA GLU A 30 13.22 1.74 -17.31
C GLU A 30 11.91 2.30 -16.76
N ALA A 31 11.04 1.45 -16.20
CA ALA A 31 9.81 1.92 -15.58
C ALA A 31 10.11 2.81 -14.36
N GLU A 32 11.05 2.41 -13.51
CA GLU A 32 11.50 3.22 -12.36
C GLU A 32 12.18 4.53 -12.80
N ARG A 33 12.92 4.52 -13.90
CA ARG A 33 13.52 5.74 -14.47
C ARG A 33 12.46 6.72 -14.95
N LEU A 34 11.44 6.23 -15.64
CA LEU A 34 10.34 7.06 -16.17
C LEU A 34 9.48 7.66 -15.05
N THR A 35 9.19 6.92 -13.99
CA THR A 35 8.42 7.45 -12.85
C THR A 35 9.16 8.57 -12.14
N ARG A 36 10.49 8.46 -12.02
CA ARG A 36 11.35 9.51 -11.43
C ARG A 36 11.34 10.83 -12.18
N LEU A 37 10.97 10.86 -13.46
CA LEU A 37 10.73 12.11 -14.19
C LEU A 37 9.59 12.95 -13.57
N ASN A 38 8.68 12.30 -12.84
CA ASN A 38 7.59 12.93 -12.08
C ASN A 38 7.91 13.05 -10.58
N HIS A 39 9.16 12.83 -10.18
CA HIS A 39 9.60 12.83 -8.77
C HIS A 39 8.89 11.81 -7.88
N LEU A 40 8.40 10.70 -8.47
CA LEU A 40 7.77 9.59 -7.76
C LEU A 40 8.56 8.31 -8.03
N SER A 41 8.66 7.42 -7.05
CA SER A 41 9.02 6.02 -7.31
C SER A 41 7.88 5.28 -8.02
N PHE A 42 8.17 4.11 -8.60
CA PHE A 42 7.13 3.31 -9.25
C PHE A 42 5.95 2.98 -8.32
N ALA A 43 6.20 2.54 -7.09
CA ALA A 43 5.14 2.27 -6.12
C ALA A 43 4.31 3.51 -5.76
N GLU A 44 4.91 4.70 -5.73
CA GLU A 44 4.19 5.94 -5.44
C GLU A 44 3.27 6.36 -6.58
N LEU A 45 3.71 6.17 -7.83
CA LEU A 45 2.88 6.41 -9.01
C LEU A 45 1.63 5.52 -9.03
N LEU A 46 1.67 4.33 -8.41
CA LEU A 46 0.54 3.41 -8.32
C LEU A 46 -0.52 3.80 -7.27
N LYS A 47 -0.21 4.69 -6.31
CA LYS A 47 -1.11 5.03 -5.20
C LYS A 47 -2.52 5.45 -5.63
N PRO A 48 -2.72 6.27 -6.67
CA PRO A 48 -4.08 6.63 -7.12
C PRO A 48 -4.94 5.44 -7.56
N PHE A 49 -4.31 4.33 -7.96
CA PHE A 49 -4.96 3.12 -8.44
C PHE A 49 -5.08 2.02 -7.37
N SER A 50 -4.66 2.31 -6.13
CA SER A 50 -4.59 1.31 -5.07
C SER A 50 -5.93 1.05 -4.37
N ARG A 51 -6.98 1.80 -4.73
CA ARG A 51 -8.36 1.60 -4.26
C ARG A 51 -9.30 1.47 -5.46
N LEU A 52 -10.16 0.46 -5.44
CA LEU A 52 -11.27 0.35 -6.37
C LEU A 52 -12.43 1.24 -5.93
N THR A 53 -12.92 2.07 -6.85
CA THR A 53 -14.11 2.92 -6.65
C THR A 53 -15.40 2.25 -7.11
N SER A 54 -15.29 1.08 -7.73
CA SER A 54 -16.40 0.35 -8.31
C SER A 54 -16.37 -1.10 -7.85
N GLU A 55 -17.54 -1.71 -7.79
CA GLU A 55 -17.69 -3.14 -7.52
C GLU A 55 -17.10 -3.95 -8.67
N VAL A 56 -16.36 -5.02 -8.33
CA VAL A 56 -15.76 -5.94 -9.32
C VAL A 56 -16.35 -7.32 -9.16
N HIS A 57 -16.70 -7.93 -10.29
CA HIS A 57 -17.17 -9.30 -10.36
C HIS A 57 -16.09 -10.16 -10.98
N MET A 58 -15.65 -11.18 -10.26
CA MET A 58 -14.56 -12.06 -10.68
C MET A 58 -15.00 -13.51 -10.54
N ARG A 59 -14.61 -14.37 -11.49
CA ARG A 59 -14.79 -15.81 -11.33
C ARG A 59 -13.48 -16.47 -10.93
N ASP A 60 -13.54 -17.37 -9.97
CA ASP A 60 -12.40 -18.21 -9.61
C ASP A 60 -12.23 -19.39 -10.60
N PRO A 61 -11.15 -20.19 -10.50
CA PRO A 61 -10.95 -21.35 -11.38
C PRO A 61 -12.03 -22.44 -11.28
N ASN A 62 -12.83 -22.46 -10.20
CA ASN A 62 -13.98 -23.35 -10.05
C ASN A 62 -15.27 -22.74 -10.64
N ASN A 63 -15.15 -21.59 -11.34
CA ASN A 63 -16.24 -20.83 -11.93
C ASN A 63 -17.24 -20.26 -10.90
N GLN A 64 -16.85 -20.13 -9.62
CA GLN A 64 -17.67 -19.41 -8.64
C GLN A 64 -17.51 -17.90 -8.81
N LEU A 65 -18.63 -17.17 -8.73
CA LEU A 65 -18.67 -15.72 -8.86
C LEU A 65 -18.41 -15.04 -7.50
N HIS A 66 -17.37 -14.24 -7.44
CA HIS A 66 -16.98 -13.40 -6.30
C HIS A 66 -17.28 -11.94 -6.59
N VAL A 67 -17.96 -11.28 -5.65
CA VAL A 67 -18.23 -9.84 -5.69
C VAL A 67 -17.29 -9.15 -4.72
N ILE A 68 -16.43 -8.29 -5.25
CA ILE A 68 -15.42 -7.56 -4.48
C ILE A 68 -15.86 -6.09 -4.40
N LYS A 69 -16.03 -5.61 -3.16
CA LYS A 69 -16.37 -4.21 -2.85
C LYS A 69 -15.27 -3.59 -2.02
N ASN A 70 -15.03 -2.29 -2.19
CA ASN A 70 -14.13 -1.49 -1.36
C ASN A 70 -12.70 -2.05 -1.23
N LEU A 71 -12.20 -2.73 -2.26
CA LEU A 71 -10.83 -3.24 -2.25
C LEU A 71 -9.84 -2.08 -2.20
N LYS A 72 -8.96 -2.11 -1.20
CA LYS A 72 -7.82 -1.22 -1.07
C LYS A 72 -6.58 -2.04 -0.75
N ILE A 73 -5.47 -1.67 -1.37
CA ILE A 73 -4.15 -2.23 -1.10
C ILE A 73 -3.17 -1.09 -0.78
N ALA A 74 -2.14 -1.40 -0.01
CA ALA A 74 -0.93 -0.59 0.08
C ALA A 74 0.12 -1.17 -0.87
N VAL A 75 0.82 -0.30 -1.60
CA VAL A 75 1.90 -0.71 -2.51
C VAL A 75 3.21 -0.14 -2.00
N SER A 76 4.24 -0.98 -1.96
CA SER A 76 5.59 -0.61 -1.53
C SER A 76 6.64 -1.12 -2.53
N ASN A 77 7.82 -0.52 -2.54
CA ASN A 77 8.94 -1.05 -3.31
C ASN A 77 9.50 -2.30 -2.62
N ILE A 78 9.99 -3.26 -3.39
CA ILE A 78 10.79 -4.35 -2.82
C ILE A 78 12.15 -3.80 -2.35
N ILE A 79 12.43 -3.94 -1.06
CA ILE A 79 13.76 -3.73 -0.51
C ILE A 79 14.46 -5.08 -0.45
N THR A 80 15.28 -5.38 -1.45
CA THR A 80 16.12 -6.59 -1.47
C THR A 80 17.49 -6.39 -0.82
N GLN A 81 17.88 -5.14 -0.56
CA GLN A 81 19.17 -4.85 0.05
C GLN A 81 19.15 -5.15 1.56
N PRO A 82 20.14 -5.86 2.09
CA PRO A 82 20.22 -6.10 3.52
C PRO A 82 20.36 -4.77 4.26
N PRO A 83 19.62 -4.55 5.36
CA PRO A 83 19.75 -3.33 6.15
C PRO A 83 21.18 -3.22 6.66
N GLN A 84 21.77 -2.02 6.55
CA GLN A 84 23.14 -1.81 7.01
C GLN A 84 23.23 -2.07 8.53
N PRO A 85 24.31 -2.66 9.04
CA PRO A 85 24.43 -3.02 10.46
C PRO A 85 24.16 -1.85 11.43
N GLY A 86 24.57 -0.64 11.05
CA GLY A 86 24.29 0.58 11.82
C GLY A 86 22.81 0.98 11.85
N ALA A 87 22.08 0.77 10.75
CA ALA A 87 20.64 1.01 10.67
C ALA A 87 19.86 0.00 11.53
N ILE A 88 20.32 -1.26 11.60
CA ILE A 88 19.72 -2.29 12.46
C ILE A 88 19.86 -1.88 13.94
N ARG A 89 21.05 -1.47 14.39
CA ARG A 89 21.26 -1.01 15.77
C ARG A 89 20.35 0.15 16.14
N LYS A 90 20.19 1.13 15.25
CA LYS A 90 19.29 2.27 15.48
C LYS A 90 17.83 1.81 15.58
N LEU A 91 17.37 1.00 14.63
CA LEU A 91 16.01 0.47 14.64
C LEU A 91 15.70 -0.31 15.92
N LEU A 92 16.63 -1.13 16.41
CA LEU A 92 16.46 -1.87 17.66
C LEU A 92 16.42 -0.96 18.89
N ASN A 93 17.24 0.10 18.92
CA ASN A 93 17.24 1.07 20.01
C ASN A 93 15.96 1.93 20.03
N ASP A 94 15.41 2.28 18.88
CA ASP A 94 14.21 3.12 18.76
C ASP A 94 12.91 2.38 19.20
N VAL A 95 12.98 1.07 19.42
CA VAL A 95 11.86 0.21 19.83
C VAL A 95 11.88 -0.11 21.33
N VAL A 96 12.87 0.40 22.08
CA VAL A 96 13.03 0.22 23.54
C VAL A 96 12.70 1.50 24.30
#